data_AF-A0A847NJY3-F1
#
_entry.id   AF-A0A847NJY3-F1
#
_cell.length_a   1.000
_cell.length_b   1.000
_cell.length_c   1.000
_cell.angle_alpha   90.00
_cell.angle_beta   90.00
_cell.angle_gamma   90.00
#
_symmetry.space_group_name_H-M   'P 1'
#
loop_
_entity.id
_entity.type
_entity.pdbx_description
1 polymer ?
#
loop_
_entity_poly.entity_id
_entity_poly.type
_entity_poly.pdbx_seq_one_letter_code
_entity_poly.pdbx_strand_id
1 'polypeptide(L)'
;NGSHSIQRKVALYTQDSNKNVTGEFTLTAPKLTVKSPNARLQNGTFVGDIYVEAEKFQLVNTKVVGNVYFATEEAQATFVNNNAEITGVQELIAE
;
A
#
# COMPACT_ATOMS: atom_id res chain seq x y z
N ASN A 1 -15.13 -18.96 -10.55
CA ASN A 1 -14.46 -19.48 -9.34
C ASN A 1 -13.36 -18.51 -8.94
N GLY A 2 -13.61 -17.65 -7.95
CA GLY A 2 -12.56 -16.84 -7.35
C GLY A 2 -11.69 -17.75 -6.47
N SER A 3 -10.41 -17.85 -6.78
CA SER A 3 -9.43 -18.39 -5.84
C SER A 3 -9.58 -17.61 -4.53
N HIS A 4 -9.82 -18.28 -3.41
CA HIS A 4 -9.94 -17.67 -2.09
C HIS A 4 -8.54 -17.28 -1.59
N SER A 5 -7.86 -16.38 -2.31
CA SER A 5 -6.63 -15.79 -1.80
C SER A 5 -6.97 -14.74 -0.75
N ILE A 6 -6.24 -14.75 0.37
CA ILE A 6 -6.32 -13.69 1.36
C ILE A 6 -5.86 -12.41 0.66
N GLN A 7 -6.78 -11.46 0.49
CA GLN A 7 -6.53 -10.14 -0.08
C GLN A 7 -7.28 -9.09 0.76
N ARG A 8 -6.57 -8.00 1.09
CA ARG A 8 -7.15 -6.84 1.79
C ARG A 8 -6.93 -5.58 0.96
N LYS A 9 -7.90 -4.67 0.99
CA LYS A 9 -7.83 -3.39 0.28
C LYS A 9 -8.17 -2.26 1.23
N VAL A 10 -7.28 -1.29 1.32
CA VAL A 10 -7.55 0.03 1.91
C VAL A 10 -7.74 0.98 0.73
N ALA A 11 -8.99 1.42 0.53
CA ALA A 11 -9.37 2.32 -0.54
C ALA A 11 -9.50 3.74 0.02
N LEU A 12 -8.62 4.65 -0.41
CA LEU A 12 -8.69 6.07 -0.01
C LEU A 12 -9.35 6.90 -1.11
N TYR A 13 -10.46 6.40 -1.66
CA TYR A 13 -11.18 7.07 -2.74
C TYR A 13 -12.65 6.69 -2.81
N THR A 14 -13.46 7.54 -3.43
CA THR A 14 -14.82 7.23 -3.88
C THR A 14 -14.84 7.00 -5.39
N GLN A 15 -15.83 6.25 -5.87
CA GLN A 15 -16.04 6.05 -7.29
C GLN A 15 -17.52 6.08 -7.66
N ASP A 16 -17.82 6.42 -8.92
CA ASP A 16 -19.16 6.30 -9.49
C ASP A 16 -19.48 4.85 -9.91
N SER A 17 -20.67 4.63 -10.48
CA SER A 17 -21.10 3.32 -11.00
C SER A 17 -20.26 2.83 -12.18
N ASN A 18 -19.60 3.74 -12.90
CA ASN A 18 -18.71 3.43 -14.02
C ASN A 18 -17.26 3.18 -13.58
N LYS A 19 -16.98 3.20 -12.27
CA LYS A 19 -15.67 3.03 -11.63
C LYS A 19 -14.70 4.19 -11.89
N ASN A 20 -15.21 5.36 -12.27
CA ASN A 20 -14.40 6.57 -12.30
C ASN A 20 -14.16 7.03 -10.87
N VAL A 21 -12.91 7.38 -10.53
CA VAL A 21 -12.58 7.99 -9.24
C VAL A 21 -13.25 9.36 -9.16
N THR A 22 -14.05 9.60 -8.11
CA THR A 22 -14.81 10.84 -7.92
C THR A 22 -14.30 11.69 -6.76
N GLY A 23 -13.38 11.16 -5.96
CA GLY A 23 -12.79 11.84 -4.82
C GLY A 23 -11.70 10.99 -4.19
N GLU A 24 -10.75 11.64 -3.53
CA GLU A 24 -9.63 11.01 -2.85
C GLU A 24 -9.53 11.50 -1.41
N PHE A 25 -9.01 10.65 -0.54
CA PHE A 25 -8.84 10.93 0.88
C PHE A 25 -7.38 10.95 1.28
N THR A 26 -7.09 11.74 2.33
CA THR A 26 -5.81 11.67 3.05
C THR A 26 -6.01 10.94 4.36
N LEU A 27 -5.28 9.85 4.58
CA LEU A 27 -5.21 9.15 5.86
C LEU A 27 -3.87 9.49 6.54
N THR A 28 -3.94 10.17 7.68
CA THR A 28 -2.76 10.48 8.50
C THR A 28 -2.70 9.52 9.67
N ALA A 29 -1.61 8.76 9.79
CA ALA A 29 -1.31 7.91 10.93
C ALA A 29 0.21 7.76 11.04
N PRO A 30 0.80 7.72 12.23
CA PRO A 30 2.26 7.64 12.35
C PRO A 30 2.85 6.40 11.68
N LYS A 31 2.10 5.28 11.67
CA LYS A 31 2.56 3.99 11.17
C LYS A 31 1.41 3.16 10.59
N LEU A 32 1.66 2.48 9.47
CA LEU A 32 0.83 1.41 8.91
C LEU A 32 1.66 0.12 8.82
N THR A 33 1.19 -0.97 9.43
CA THR A 33 1.84 -2.29 9.32
C THR A 33 1.03 -3.23 8.44
N VAL A 34 1.68 -3.81 7.43
CA VAL A 34 1.06 -4.72 6.45
C VAL A 34 1.45 -6.15 6.76
N LYS A 35 0.54 -6.91 7.39
CA LYS A 35 0.70 -8.34 7.73
C LYS A 35 -0.07 -9.29 6.82
N SER A 36 -0.92 -8.78 5.93
CA SER A 36 -1.73 -9.59 5.02
C SER A 36 -1.03 -9.71 3.67
N PRO A 37 -0.87 -10.92 3.12
CA PRO A 37 -0.37 -11.07 1.76
C PRO A 37 -1.37 -10.45 0.78
N ASN A 38 -0.88 -10.02 -0.39
CA ASN A 38 -1.68 -9.41 -1.46
C ASN A 38 -2.48 -8.17 -1.03
N ALA A 39 -2.14 -7.55 0.10
CA ALA A 39 -2.79 -6.34 0.55
C ALA A 39 -2.51 -5.18 -0.42
N ARG A 40 -3.45 -4.26 -0.57
CA ARG A 40 -3.23 -3.06 -1.36
C ARG A 40 -3.77 -1.81 -0.70
N LEU A 41 -3.00 -0.73 -0.82
CA LEU A 41 -3.42 0.64 -0.58
C LEU A 41 -3.66 1.29 -1.94
N GLN A 42 -4.84 1.89 -2.13
CA GLN A 42 -5.28 2.33 -3.46
C GLN A 42 -5.86 3.75 -3.45
N ASN A 43 -5.36 4.57 -4.38
CA ASN A 43 -5.63 6.00 -4.58
C ASN A 43 -5.32 6.86 -3.33
N GLY A 44 -5.45 8.18 -3.44
CA GLY A 44 -5.33 9.11 -2.33
C GLY A 44 -3.94 9.18 -1.70
N THR A 45 -3.87 9.74 -0.49
CA THR A 45 -2.61 10.00 0.22
C THR A 45 -2.56 9.32 1.58
N PHE A 46 -1.46 8.64 1.88
CA PHE A 46 -1.11 8.20 3.22
C PHE A 46 0.04 9.06 3.76
N VAL A 47 -0.12 9.62 4.96
CA VAL A 47 0.90 10.41 5.64
C VAL A 47 1.36 9.62 6.86
N GLY A 48 2.61 9.17 6.84
CA GLY A 48 3.22 8.28 7.82
C GLY A 48 4.07 7.19 7.19
N ASP A 49 4.72 6.38 8.03
CA ASP A 49 5.61 5.31 7.58
C ASP A 49 4.85 3.98 7.40
N ILE A 50 5.20 3.23 6.36
CA ILE A 50 4.64 1.91 6.06
C ILE A 50 5.68 0.84 6.37
N TYR A 51 5.28 -0.18 7.13
CA TYR A 51 6.09 -1.35 7.45
C TYR A 51 5.46 -2.58 6.81
N VAL A 52 6.16 -3.18 5.87
CA VAL A 52 5.70 -4.29 5.05
C VAL A 52 6.31 -5.59 5.57
N GLU A 53 5.47 -6.41 6.20
CA GLU A 53 5.85 -7.73 6.74
C GLU A 53 5.38 -8.89 5.84
N ALA A 54 4.46 -8.63 4.91
CA ALA A 54 3.86 -9.66 4.07
C ALA A 54 4.17 -9.45 2.58
N GLU A 55 4.21 -10.56 1.87
CA GLU A 55 4.42 -10.60 0.43
C GLU A 55 3.33 -9.88 -0.38
N LYS A 56 3.73 -9.43 -1.58
CA LYS A 56 2.82 -8.95 -2.62
C LYS A 56 1.98 -7.75 -2.19
N PHE A 57 2.48 -6.94 -1.25
CA PHE A 57 1.87 -5.66 -0.91
C PHE A 57 1.92 -4.72 -2.13
N GLN A 58 0.84 -3.98 -2.35
CA GLN A 58 0.69 -3.14 -3.53
C GLN A 58 0.34 -1.71 -3.12
N LEU A 59 1.06 -0.74 -3.67
CA LEU A 59 0.60 0.64 -3.74
C LEU A 59 0.06 0.89 -5.14
N VAL A 60 -1.18 1.37 -5.23
CA VAL A 60 -1.86 1.62 -6.52
C VAL A 60 -2.33 3.06 -6.56
N ASN A 61 -1.78 3.90 -7.45
CA ASN A 61 -2.13 5.32 -7.57
C ASN A 61 -2.09 6.10 -6.24
N THR A 62 -1.25 5.69 -5.29
CA THR A 62 -1.24 6.26 -3.93
C THR A 62 -0.02 7.17 -3.77
N LYS A 63 -0.19 8.31 -3.11
CA LYS A 63 0.93 9.11 -2.60
C LYS A 63 1.24 8.69 -1.16
N VAL A 64 2.48 8.33 -0.86
CA VAL A 64 2.97 8.06 0.49
C VAL A 64 3.90 9.20 0.88
N VAL A 65 3.46 10.00 1.86
CA VAL A 65 4.28 11.02 2.51
C VAL A 65 4.92 10.39 3.75
N GLY A 66 6.05 9.73 3.53
CA GLY A 66 6.75 8.92 4.52
C GLY A 66 7.62 7.86 3.87
N ASN A 67 8.14 6.95 4.69
CA ASN A 67 9.03 5.88 4.26
C ASN A 67 8.28 4.56 4.10
N VAL A 68 8.83 3.66 3.28
CA VAL A 68 8.36 2.28 3.15
C VAL A 68 9.49 1.34 3.56
N TYR A 69 9.27 0.62 4.64
CA TYR A 69 10.22 -0.33 5.21
C TYR A 69 9.77 -1.76 4.94
N PHE A 70 10.70 -2.60 4.53
CA PHE A 70 10.47 -4.03 4.32
C PHE A 70 11.12 -4.82 5.45
N ALA A 71 10.38 -5.77 6.04
CA ALA A 71 10.90 -6.62 7.11
C ALA A 71 11.72 -7.81 6.59
N THR A 72 11.50 -8.23 5.32
CA THR A 72 12.20 -9.36 4.70
C THR A 72 12.54 -9.07 3.25
N GLU A 73 13.57 -9.73 2.72
CA GLU A 73 13.92 -9.67 1.29
C GLU A 73 12.73 -10.11 0.42
N GLU A 74 11.95 -11.08 0.87
CA GLU A 74 10.78 -11.57 0.14
C GLU A 74 9.65 -10.52 0.07
N ALA A 75 9.38 -9.81 1.17
CA ALA A 75 8.43 -8.71 1.19
C ALA A 75 8.87 -7.56 0.26
N GLN A 76 10.17 -7.26 0.22
CA GLN A 76 10.74 -6.26 -0.69
C GLN A 76 10.67 -6.70 -2.15
N ALA A 77 11.11 -7.92 -2.45
CA ALA A 77 11.19 -8.45 -3.81
C ALA A 77 9.80 -8.61 -4.45
N THR A 78 8.77 -8.86 -3.65
CA THR A 78 7.39 -9.03 -4.12
C THR A 78 6.55 -7.76 -4.03
N PHE A 79 7.09 -6.66 -3.51
CA PHE A 79 6.39 -5.38 -3.44
C PHE A 79 6.04 -4.85 -4.83
N VAL A 80 4.82 -4.35 -4.99
CA VAL A 80 4.32 -3.81 -6.26
C VAL A 80 4.03 -2.32 -6.11
N ASN A 81 4.83 -1.50 -6.79
CA ASN A 81 4.51 -0.09 -7.01
C ASN A 81 3.80 0.06 -8.37
N ASN A 82 2.49 0.34 -8.34
CA ASN A 82 1.68 0.60 -9.50
C ASN A 82 1.24 2.07 -9.51
N ASN A 83 2.11 2.94 -10.06
CA ASN A 83 1.88 4.38 -10.16
C ASN A 83 1.72 5.08 -8.80
N ALA A 84 2.49 4.65 -7.80
CA ALA A 84 2.54 5.30 -6.50
C ALA A 84 3.78 6.20 -6.38
N GLU A 85 3.60 7.34 -5.70
CA GLU A 85 4.68 8.27 -5.34
C GLU A 85 5.04 8.01 -3.87
N ILE A 86 6.32 7.79 -3.57
CA ILE A 86 6.82 7.67 -2.20
C ILE A 86 7.82 8.81 -2.00
N THR A 87 7.58 9.69 -1.03
CA THR A 87 8.45 10.87 -0.81
C THR A 87 9.67 10.55 0.05
N GLY A 88 9.61 9.50 0.85
CA GLY A 88 10.71 9.02 1.69
C GLY A 88 11.51 7.90 1.04
N VAL A 89 12.20 7.13 1.87
CA VAL A 89 13.04 6.02 1.42
C VAL A 89 12.28 4.71 1.32
N GLN A 90 12.83 3.79 0.53
CA GLN A 90 12.41 2.40 0.46
C GLN A 90 13.59 1.54 0.92
N GLU A 91 13.49 0.91 2.08
CA GLU A 91 14.62 0.22 2.72
C GLU A 91 14.22 -1.13 3.28
N LEU A 92 15.10 -2.11 3.10
CA LEU A 92 15.07 -3.36 3.85
C LEU A 92 15.65 -3.07 5.24
N ILE A 93 14.83 -3.20 6.26
CA ILE A 93 15.26 -3.16 7.65
C ILE A 93 15.36 -4.60 8.14
N ALA A 94 16.50 -5.24 7.84
CA ALA A 94 16.79 -6.55 8.40
C ALA A 94 16.88 -6.42 9.94
N GLU A 95 16.14 -7.26 10.67
CA GLU A 95 16.43 -7.54 12.08
C GLU A 95 17.71 -8.36 12.20
#